data_AF-A0A7X2T939-F1
#
_entry.id   AF-A0A7X2T939-F1
#
_cell.length_a   1.000
_cell.length_b   1.000
_cell.length_c   1.000
_cell.angle_alpha   90.00
_cell.angle_beta   90.00
_cell.angle_gamma   90.00
#
_symmetry.space_group_name_H-M   'P 1'
#
loop_
_entity.id
_entity.type
_entity.pdbx_description
1 polymer ?
#
loop_
_entity_poly.entity_id
_entity_poly.type
_entity_poly.pdbx_seq_one_letter_code
_entity_poly.pdbx_strand_id
1 'polypeptide(L)'
;MKTRVAVISIIVRDKNEVEKINELLHEASDYIIGRMGIPYRQKDINLISVAVDAPQNVIATLSGGIGQLPGVTVKTAYSDVITEAP
;
A
#
# COMPACT_ATOMS: atom_id res chain seq x y z
N MET A 1 -0.55 3.06 21.43
CA MET A 1 -0.30 3.92 20.24
C MET A 1 -1.57 3.92 19.41
N LYS A 2 -2.03 5.04 18.82
CA LYS A 2 -3.26 5.04 18.03
C LYS A 2 -2.99 4.50 16.61
N THR A 3 -3.85 3.60 16.14
CA THR A 3 -3.81 3.08 14.78
C THR A 3 -5.07 3.48 14.02
N ARG A 4 -4.99 3.41 12.70
CA ARG A 4 -6.06 3.80 11.79
C ARG A 4 -6.12 2.80 10.64
N VAL A 5 -7.34 2.40 10.29
CA VAL A 5 -7.55 1.57 9.10
C VAL A 5 -7.40 2.42 7.84
N ALA A 6 -6.66 1.93 6.85
CA ALA A 6 -6.55 2.56 5.54
C ALA A 6 -6.50 1.54 4.40
N VAL A 7 -6.84 1.99 3.20
CA VAL A 7 -6.65 1.25 1.95
C VAL A 7 -5.66 2.00 1.08
N ILE A 8 -4.55 1.34 0.74
CA ILE A 8 -3.54 1.84 -0.19
C ILE A 8 -3.81 1.22 -1.55
N SER A 9 -4.16 2.06 -2.53
CA SER A 9 -4.35 1.69 -3.93
C SER A 9 -3.10 2.03 -4.72
N ILE A 10 -2.53 1.04 -5.41
CA ILE A 10 -1.27 1.14 -6.15
C ILE A 10 -1.54 0.71 -7.60
N ILE A 11 -1.15 1.55 -8.55
CA ILE A 11 -1.17 1.25 -9.98
C ILE A 11 0.29 1.21 -10.45
N VAL A 12 0.70 0.08 -11.01
CA VAL A 12 2.07 -0.18 -11.44
C VAL A 12 2.10 -0.27 -12.96
N ARG A 13 2.80 0.67 -13.61
CA ARG A 13 3.06 0.67 -15.06
C ARG A 13 4.44 0.11 -15.41
N ASP A 14 5.41 0.29 -14.52
CA ASP A 14 6.75 -0.29 -14.66
C ASP A 14 6.85 -1.58 -13.83
N LYS A 15 6.92 -2.73 -14.51
CA LYS A 15 6.98 -4.04 -13.85
C LYS A 15 8.30 -4.28 -13.10
N ASN A 16 9.36 -3.53 -13.41
CA ASN A 16 10.65 -3.65 -12.73
C ASN A 16 10.56 -3.18 -11.27
N GLU A 17 9.57 -2.35 -10.94
CA GLU A 17 9.37 -1.85 -9.59
C GLU A 17 8.54 -2.79 -8.70
N VAL A 18 7.98 -3.88 -9.25
CA VAL A 18 7.13 -4.81 -8.48
C VAL A 18 7.88 -5.45 -7.31
N GLU A 19 9.16 -5.77 -7.47
CA GLU A 19 9.99 -6.33 -6.41
C GLU A 19 10.16 -5.35 -5.25
N LYS A 20 10.58 -4.11 -5.53
CA LYS A 20 10.72 -3.04 -4.52
C LYS A 20 9.40 -2.72 -3.81
N ILE A 21 8.28 -2.73 -4.55
CA ILE A 21 6.95 -2.58 -3.93
C ILE A 21 6.69 -3.70 -2.94
N ASN A 22 7.00 -4.96 -3.30
CA ASN A 22 6.80 -6.09 -2.41
C ASN A 22 7.71 -6.03 -1.18
N GLU A 23 8.96 -5.56 -1.31
CA GLU A 23 9.86 -5.33 -0.18
C GLU A 23 9.29 -4.30 0.80
N LEU A 24 8.87 -3.12 0.31
CA LEU A 24 8.24 -2.09 1.12
C LEU A 24 6.96 -2.58 1.81
N LEU A 25 6.14 -3.38 1.12
CA LEU A 25 4.95 -3.99 1.71
C LEU A 25 5.31 -5.06 2.76
N HIS A 26 6.42 -5.78 2.57
CA HIS A 26 6.88 -6.78 3.52
C HIS A 26 7.39 -6.14 4.83
N GLU A 27 8.06 -5.00 4.75
CA GLU A 27 8.47 -4.20 5.93
C GLU A 27 7.28 -3.77 6.80
N ALA A 28 6.10 -3.58 6.19
CA ALA A 28 4.87 -3.23 6.89
C ALA A 28 3.92 -4.42 7.09
N SER A 29 4.39 -5.67 6.91
CA SER A 29 3.53 -6.86 6.86
C SER A 29 2.71 -7.09 8.14
N ASP A 30 3.27 -6.78 9.30
CA ASP A 30 2.58 -6.88 10.60
C ASP A 30 1.32 -5.99 10.69
N TYR A 31 1.24 -4.96 9.85
CA TYR A 31 0.11 -4.03 9.81
C TYR A 31 -0.88 -4.34 8.67
N ILE A 32 -0.57 -5.29 7.77
CA ILE A 32 -1.41 -5.61 6.62
C ILE A 32 -2.52 -6.57 7.04
N ILE A 33 -3.77 -6.09 6.98
CA ILE A 33 -4.97 -6.92 7.18
C ILE A 33 -5.18 -7.85 5.98
N GLY A 34 -4.90 -7.35 4.77
CA GLY A 34 -5.05 -8.12 3.55
C GLY A 34 -4.63 -7.33 2.31
N ARG A 35 -4.38 -8.04 1.21
CA ARG A 35 -4.05 -7.42 -0.08
C ARG A 35 -4.64 -8.18 -1.25
N MET A 36 -4.96 -7.44 -2.31
CA MET A 36 -5.45 -7.96 -3.59
C MET A 36 -4.56 -7.46 -4.72
N GLY A 37 -4.04 -8.38 -5.54
CA GLY A 37 -3.30 -8.07 -6.76
C GLY A 37 -4.08 -8.45 -8.00
N ILE A 38 -4.20 -7.55 -8.97
CA ILE A 38 -4.94 -7.76 -10.22
C ILE A 38 -4.03 -7.39 -11.40
N PRO A 39 -3.50 -8.38 -12.15
CA PRO A 39 -2.74 -8.12 -13.36
C PRO A 39 -3.69 -7.75 -14.50
N TYR A 40 -3.70 -6.48 -14.90
CA TYR A 40 -4.56 -5.99 -15.98
C TYR A 40 -3.80 -5.98 -17.32
N ARG A 41 -3.60 -7.18 -17.87
CA ARG A 41 -2.80 -7.43 -19.07
C ARG A 41 -3.21 -6.59 -20.29
N GLN A 42 -4.50 -6.32 -20.47
CA GLN A 42 -5.02 -5.52 -21.59
C GLN A 42 -4.51 -4.07 -21.60
N LYS A 43 -4.10 -3.55 -20.44
CA LYS A 43 -3.56 -2.19 -20.28
C LYS A 43 -2.08 -2.20 -19.89
N ASP A 44 -1.47 -3.38 -19.84
CA ASP A 44 -0.10 -3.60 -19.38
C ASP A 44 0.23 -2.98 -18.01
N ILE A 45 -0.73 -3.03 -17.08
CA ILE A 45 -0.56 -2.53 -15.71
C ILE A 45 -0.89 -3.61 -14.68
N ASN A 46 -0.38 -3.44 -13.46
CA ASN A 46 -0.81 -4.21 -12.29
C ASN A 46 -1.49 -3.28 -11.28
N LEU A 47 -2.61 -3.73 -10.72
CA LEU A 47 -3.29 -3.06 -9.63
C LEU A 47 -3.00 -3.82 -8.34
N ILE A 48 -2.65 -3.11 -7.28
CA ILE A 48 -2.48 -3.68 -5.95
C ILE A 48 -3.31 -2.85 -4.98
N SER A 49 -4.16 -3.49 -4.20
CA SER A 49 -4.89 -2.87 -3.10
C SER A 49 -4.45 -3.52 -1.80
N VAL A 50 -4.10 -2.71 -0.80
CA VAL A 50 -3.61 -3.17 0.50
C VAL A 50 -4.43 -2.51 1.59
N ALA A 51 -5.12 -3.32 2.39
CA ALA A 51 -5.80 -2.87 3.61
C ALA A 51 -4.82 -3.00 4.78
N VAL A 52 -4.65 -1.91 5.53
CA VAL A 52 -3.74 -1.83 6.67
C VAL A 52 -4.45 -1.30 7.90
N ASP A 53 -4.03 -1.75 9.09
CA ASP A 53 -4.30 -1.13 10.38
C ASP A 53 -2.97 -0.79 11.03
N ALA A 54 -2.57 0.47 10.98
CA ALA A 54 -1.25 0.90 11.41
C ALA A 54 -1.27 2.32 12.01
N PRO A 55 -0.22 2.71 12.72
CA PRO A 55 0.03 4.11 13.05
C PRO A 55 0.08 4.97 11.78
N GLN A 56 -0.48 6.19 11.83
CA GLN A 56 -0.58 7.06 10.65
C GLN A 56 0.77 7.36 9.99
N ASN A 57 1.85 7.48 10.77
CA ASN A 57 3.20 7.68 10.25
C ASN A 57 3.68 6.46 9.45
N VAL A 58 3.36 5.23 9.85
CA VAL A 58 3.70 4.01 9.10
C VAL A 58 2.99 4.01 7.75
N ILE A 59 1.69 4.31 7.73
CA ILE A 59 0.90 4.39 6.48
C ILE A 59 1.46 5.46 5.55
N ALA A 60 1.81 6.63 6.09
CA ALA A 60 2.36 7.74 5.33
C ALA A 60 3.74 7.39 4.74
N THR A 61 4.63 6.79 5.54
CA THR A 61 5.96 6.35 5.07
C THR A 61 5.84 5.29 3.98
N LEU A 62 4.98 4.29 4.16
CA LEU A 62 4.75 3.23 3.18
C LEU A 62 4.22 3.77 1.85
N SER A 63 3.14 4.56 1.91
CA SER A 63 2.53 5.15 0.71
C SER A 63 3.45 6.16 0.03
N GLY A 64 4.22 6.94 0.80
CA GLY A 64 5.24 7.85 0.29
C GLY A 64 6.39 7.13 -0.41
N GLY A 65 6.93 6.08 0.19
CA GLY A 65 8.01 5.26 -0.38
C GLY A 65 7.59 4.60 -1.70
N ILE A 66 6.43 3.96 -1.73
CA ILE A 66 5.88 3.35 -2.96
C ILE A 66 5.60 4.42 -4.01
N GLY A 67 5.07 5.58 -3.61
CA GLY A 67 4.75 6.70 -4.51
C GLY A 67 5.96 7.37 -5.16
N GLN A 68 7.17 7.16 -4.65
CA GLN A 68 8.42 7.67 -5.25
C GLN A 68 8.97 6.77 -6.35
N LEU A 69 8.48 5.54 -6.46
CA LEU A 69 8.96 4.60 -7.47
C LEU A 69 8.51 5.01 -8.88
N PRO A 70 9.38 4.89 -9.90
CA PRO A 70 9.07 5.28 -11.26
C PRO A 70 7.92 4.44 -11.83
N GLY A 71 7.02 5.09 -12.57
CA GLY A 71 5.90 4.38 -13.20
C GLY A 71 4.85 3.83 -12.21
N VAL A 72 4.88 4.24 -10.94
CA VAL A 72 3.90 3.86 -9.91
C VAL A 72 2.98 5.04 -9.59
N THR A 73 1.72 4.76 -9.28
CA THR A 73 0.77 5.73 -8.74
C THR A 73 0.15 5.17 -7.49
N VAL A 74 0.19 5.93 -6.40
CA VAL A 74 -0.37 5.56 -5.10
C VAL A 74 -1.48 6.53 -4.69
N LYS A 75 -2.55 5.98 -4.13
CA LYS A 75 -3.59 6.73 -3.42
C LYS A 75 -3.94 6.00 -2.13
N THR A 76 -3.97 6.73 -1.03
CA THR A 76 -4.34 6.19 0.29
C THR A 76 -5.67 6.76 0.71
N ALA A 77 -6.64 5.88 0.98
CA ALA A 77 -7.92 6.23 1.58
C ALA A 77 -7.87 5.86 3.06
N TYR A 78 -8.10 6.83 3.94
CA TYR A 78 -8.11 6.61 5.39
C TYR A 78 -9.55 6.45 5.90
N SER A 79 -9.79 5.46 6.75
CA SER A 79 -11.07 5.24 7.44
C SER A 79 -11.22 6.19 8.61
N ASP A 80 -12.43 6.60 9.01
CA ASP A 80 -12.63 7.37 10.25
C ASP A 80 -12.54 6.50 11.52
N VAL A 81 -12.31 5.20 11.37
CA VAL A 81 -12.07 4.27 12.48
C VAL A 81 -10.63 4.42 12.99
N ILE A 82 -10.49 4.97 14.20
CA ILE A 82 -9.24 5.11 14.94
C ILE A 82 -9.35 4.26 16.20
N THR A 83 -8.40 3.34 16.39
CA THR A 83 -8.35 2.41 17.53
C THR A 83 -7.07 2.62 18.33
N GLU A 84 -7.08 2.19 19.59
CA GLU A 84 -5.81 1.98 20.31
C GLU A 84 -5.21 0.64 19.85
N ALA A 85 -3.91 0.63 19.61
CA ALA A 85 -3.18 -0.60 19.36
C ALA A 85 -3.42 -1.58 20.53
N PRO A 86 -3.69 -2.87 20.24
CA PRO A 86 -3.83 -3.90 21.26
C PRO A 86 -2.58 -4.07 22.12
#